data_AF-A0A6P8PGT3-F1
#
_entry.id   AF-A0A6P8PGT3-F1
#
_cell.length_a   1.000
_cell.length_b   1.000
_cell.length_c   1.000
_cell.angle_alpha   90.00
_cell.angle_beta   90.00
_cell.angle_gamma   90.00
#
_symmetry.space_group_name_H-M   'P 1'
#
loop_
_entity.id
_entity.type
_entity.pdbx_description
1 polymer ?
#
loop_
_entity_poly.entity_id
_entity_poly.type
_entity_poly.pdbx_seq_one_letter_code
_entity_poly.pdbx_strand_id
1 'polypeptide(L)'
;MLLTVLTKYTEKHLNRQHGVQEEEALPSQVLFLQYVIQTLEDDFQVTLRRRFLQKSIAKSVLSCDQHFSNVRNVIEWLVNAVKLSFSDVTEDHLGTAVLPVTDLRRNRVQSVVCLLQRMLSIAVEVDKSPTLSSNKIADIMFPIFLSIPKRSQRETLFNSLESSLLRAKVITIMFDHSCESMPSQPLPLSLAKILYFLKHSTLLLEYQASSGDWQRWDEMLHLLCLLFLSYQRILTEHLRTAVTERINLIIQEVKPQQTQHDDISTQDVELHLNAFCNRVTQLQGEVLPPTLQRRISVLRTLLNMAKSQNRSASVHEEHPPS
;
A
#
# COMPACT_ATOMS: atom_id res chain seq x y z
N MET A 1 4.12 -25.88 -12.34
CA MET A 1 4.70 -25.59 -13.68
C MET A 1 4.79 -24.10 -13.95
N LEU A 2 3.67 -23.35 -14.08
CA LEU A 2 3.68 -21.89 -14.34
C LEU A 2 4.53 -21.08 -13.33
N LEU A 3 4.31 -21.27 -12.03
CA LEU A 3 5.12 -20.64 -10.98
C LEU A 3 6.57 -21.08 -10.99
N THR A 4 6.86 -22.35 -11.25
CA THR A 4 8.24 -22.84 -11.36
C THR A 4 8.96 -22.18 -12.53
N VAL A 5 8.25 -21.94 -13.64
CA VAL A 5 8.77 -21.18 -14.78
C VAL A 5 8.97 -19.72 -14.37
N LEU A 6 7.99 -19.08 -13.74
CA LEU A 6 8.12 -17.70 -13.24
C LEU A 6 9.27 -17.54 -12.25
N THR A 7 9.42 -18.44 -11.27
CA THR A 7 10.49 -18.40 -10.28
C THR A 7 11.86 -18.56 -10.93
N LYS A 8 12.05 -19.56 -11.80
CA LYS A 8 13.31 -19.70 -12.55
C LYS A 8 13.57 -18.50 -13.46
N TYR A 9 12.52 -17.85 -13.94
CA TYR A 9 12.59 -16.69 -14.81
C TYR A 9 12.98 -15.42 -14.06
N THR A 10 12.37 -15.17 -12.90
CA THR A 10 12.66 -14.01 -12.05
C THR A 10 14.00 -14.16 -11.33
N GLU A 11 14.35 -15.34 -10.84
CA GLU A 11 15.67 -15.62 -10.24
C GLU A 11 16.82 -15.37 -11.21
N LYS A 12 16.64 -15.74 -12.49
CA LYS A 12 17.68 -15.55 -13.52
C LYS A 12 17.93 -14.07 -13.85
N HIS A 13 16.97 -13.17 -13.61
CA HIS A 13 16.99 -11.83 -14.21
C HIS A 13 16.78 -10.65 -13.24
N LEU A 14 16.03 -10.81 -12.13
CA LEU A 14 15.99 -9.78 -11.07
C LEU A 14 17.21 -9.84 -10.13
N ASN A 15 17.89 -10.98 -10.04
CA ASN A 15 19.05 -11.17 -9.15
C ASN A 15 20.41 -11.06 -9.86
N ARG A 16 20.46 -10.86 -11.19
CA ARG A 16 21.73 -10.68 -11.91
C ARG A 16 22.19 -9.23 -11.84
N GLN A 17 23.19 -8.97 -11.01
CA GLN A 17 24.07 -7.82 -11.16
C GLN A 17 25.15 -8.17 -12.19
N HIS A 18 25.27 -7.36 -13.25
CA HIS A 18 26.30 -7.39 -14.30
C HIS A 18 26.11 -8.40 -15.46
N GLY A 19 26.04 -7.85 -16.68
CA GLY A 19 26.23 -8.58 -17.93
C GLY A 19 25.58 -7.92 -19.15
N VAL A 20 26.42 -7.46 -20.08
CA VAL A 20 26.24 -6.67 -21.33
C VAL A 20 25.26 -7.27 -22.39
N GLN A 21 24.16 -7.91 -22.01
CA GLN A 21 23.09 -8.36 -22.93
C GLN A 21 21.71 -7.96 -22.38
N GLU A 22 21.48 -6.67 -22.15
CA GLU A 22 20.23 -6.16 -21.54
C GLU A 22 19.13 -5.80 -22.55
N GLU A 23 19.41 -5.63 -23.84
CA GLU A 23 18.45 -4.94 -24.73
C GLU A 23 17.32 -5.84 -25.29
N GLU A 24 17.60 -7.11 -25.63
CA GLU A 24 16.62 -8.03 -26.25
C GLU A 24 15.87 -8.92 -25.25
N ALA A 25 16.44 -9.19 -24.07
CA ALA A 25 15.85 -10.13 -23.12
C ALA A 25 14.70 -9.50 -22.29
N LEU A 26 14.76 -8.20 -22.00
CA LEU A 26 13.79 -7.53 -21.13
C LEU A 26 12.36 -7.34 -21.70
N PRO A 27 12.15 -7.07 -23.01
CA PRO A 27 10.80 -6.93 -23.57
C PRO A 27 9.99 -8.23 -23.48
N SER A 28 10.58 -9.36 -23.86
CA SER A 28 9.94 -10.67 -23.78
C SER A 28 9.63 -11.09 -22.33
N GLN A 29 10.40 -10.58 -21.36
CA GLN A 29 10.16 -10.75 -19.92
C GLN A 29 8.94 -10.06 -19.39
N VAL A 30 8.79 -8.78 -19.69
CA VAL A 30 7.61 -8.04 -19.28
C VAL A 30 6.37 -8.64 -19.96
N LEU A 31 6.47 -9.03 -21.24
CA LEU A 31 5.37 -9.67 -21.97
C LEU A 31 4.98 -11.04 -21.39
N PHE A 32 5.94 -11.88 -20.99
CA PHE A 32 5.62 -13.16 -20.36
C PHE A 32 4.96 -12.97 -18.99
N LEU A 33 5.49 -12.06 -18.16
CA LEU A 33 4.90 -11.74 -16.87
C LEU A 33 3.48 -11.18 -17.04
N GLN A 34 3.30 -10.27 -18.01
CA GLN A 34 1.99 -9.73 -18.38
C GLN A 34 1.03 -10.84 -18.81
N TYR A 35 1.47 -11.77 -19.66
CA TYR A 35 0.64 -12.91 -20.10
C TYR A 35 0.20 -13.77 -18.92
N VAL A 36 1.12 -14.10 -18.01
CA VAL A 36 0.81 -14.87 -16.80
C VAL A 36 -0.24 -14.14 -15.96
N ILE A 37 -0.03 -12.86 -15.66
CA ILE A 37 -0.92 -12.11 -14.78
C ILE A 37 -2.28 -11.92 -15.44
N GLN A 38 -2.32 -11.63 -16.74
CA GLN A 38 -3.57 -11.56 -17.49
C GLN A 38 -4.32 -12.90 -17.43
N THR A 39 -3.63 -14.02 -17.58
CA THR A 39 -4.23 -15.36 -17.45
C THR A 39 -4.84 -15.58 -16.06
N LEU A 40 -4.13 -15.17 -15.00
CA LEU A 40 -4.62 -15.28 -13.63
C LEU A 40 -5.81 -14.34 -13.36
N GLU A 41 -5.77 -13.11 -13.88
CA GLU A 41 -6.84 -12.13 -13.74
C GLU A 41 -8.10 -12.57 -14.49
N ASP A 42 -7.97 -13.06 -15.72
CA ASP A 42 -9.07 -13.58 -16.52
C ASP A 42 -9.72 -14.80 -15.84
N ASP A 43 -8.91 -15.74 -15.37
CA ASP A 43 -9.38 -16.90 -14.60
C ASP A 43 -10.08 -16.48 -13.30
N PHE A 44 -9.50 -15.54 -12.55
CA PHE A 44 -10.11 -14.98 -11.34
C PHE A 44 -11.47 -14.36 -11.64
N GLN A 45 -11.57 -13.50 -12.66
CA GLN A 45 -12.82 -12.80 -13.02
C GLN A 45 -13.90 -13.78 -13.51
N VAL A 46 -13.54 -14.72 -14.39
CA VAL A 46 -14.48 -15.72 -14.91
C VAL A 46 -15.01 -16.61 -13.80
N THR A 47 -14.13 -17.11 -12.92
CA THR A 47 -14.51 -18.00 -11.83
C THR A 47 -15.28 -17.27 -10.72
N LEU A 48 -14.96 -16.00 -10.45
CA LEU A 48 -15.72 -15.14 -9.55
C LEU A 48 -17.16 -14.96 -10.03
N ARG A 49 -17.37 -14.58 -11.30
CA ARG A 49 -18.70 -14.42 -11.90
C ARG A 49 -19.52 -15.71 -11.85
N ARG A 50 -18.86 -16.86 -12.02
CA ARG A 50 -19.50 -18.19 -11.95
C ARG A 50 -19.63 -18.72 -10.53
N ARG A 51 -19.18 -18.00 -9.50
CA ARG A 51 -19.18 -18.41 -8.08
C ARG A 51 -18.39 -19.70 -7.80
N PHE A 52 -17.34 -19.97 -8.59
CA PHE A 52 -16.44 -21.12 -8.44
C PHE A 52 -14.99 -20.72 -8.19
N LEU A 53 -14.75 -19.55 -7.59
CA LEU A 53 -13.40 -19.03 -7.29
C LEU A 53 -12.50 -20.04 -6.54
N GLN A 54 -13.10 -20.91 -5.72
CA GLN A 54 -12.36 -21.95 -4.98
C GLN A 54 -11.70 -23.03 -5.85
N LYS A 55 -12.06 -23.10 -7.14
CA LYS A 55 -11.47 -24.02 -8.14
C LYS A 55 -10.60 -23.29 -9.18
N SER A 56 -10.38 -21.99 -9.00
CA SER A 56 -9.62 -21.15 -9.92
C SER A 56 -8.13 -21.51 -9.92
N ILE A 57 -7.49 -21.31 -11.07
CA ILE A 57 -6.03 -21.34 -11.19
C ILE A 57 -5.44 -20.25 -10.30
N ALA A 58 -6.03 -19.06 -10.28
CA ALA A 58 -5.62 -17.94 -9.42
C ALA A 58 -5.50 -18.34 -7.95
N LYS A 59 -6.51 -19.04 -7.40
CA LYS A 59 -6.44 -19.57 -6.03
C LYS A 59 -5.34 -20.63 -5.88
N SER A 60 -5.23 -21.57 -6.81
CA SER A 60 -4.19 -22.62 -6.74
C SER A 60 -2.76 -22.05 -6.75
N VAL A 61 -2.57 -20.89 -7.36
CA VAL A 61 -1.28 -20.22 -7.52
C VAL A 61 -1.00 -19.25 -6.37
N LEU A 62 -2.01 -18.48 -5.94
CA LEU A 62 -1.85 -17.29 -5.10
C LEU A 62 -2.56 -17.37 -3.73
N SER A 63 -3.09 -18.54 -3.35
CA SER A 63 -3.71 -18.71 -2.03
C SER A 63 -2.69 -18.50 -0.91
N CYS A 64 -3.01 -17.60 0.02
CA CYS A 64 -2.30 -17.39 1.27
C CYS A 64 -2.55 -18.50 2.30
N ASP A 65 -3.59 -19.32 2.10
CA ASP A 65 -3.89 -20.47 2.95
C ASP A 65 -3.17 -21.74 2.48
N GLN A 66 -3.06 -21.96 1.17
CA GLN A 66 -2.56 -23.23 0.61
C GLN A 66 -1.15 -23.11 0.04
N HIS A 67 -0.79 -21.95 -0.52
CA HIS A 67 0.41 -21.79 -1.33
C HIS A 67 1.14 -20.48 -1.04
N PHE A 68 1.27 -20.15 0.25
CA PHE A 68 1.85 -18.88 0.68
C PHE A 68 3.32 -18.69 0.27
N SER A 69 4.07 -19.77 0.01
CA SER A 69 5.43 -19.69 -0.55
C SER A 69 5.46 -18.97 -1.90
N ASN A 70 4.45 -19.17 -2.74
CA ASN A 70 4.33 -18.47 -4.01
C ASN A 70 4.11 -16.98 -3.77
N VAL A 71 3.20 -16.61 -2.86
CA VAL A 71 2.92 -15.21 -2.51
C VAL A 71 4.18 -14.54 -1.93
N ARG A 72 4.95 -15.25 -1.10
CA ARG A 72 6.25 -14.76 -0.61
C ARG A 72 7.21 -14.44 -1.76
N ASN A 73 7.35 -15.32 -2.75
CA ASN A 73 8.21 -15.06 -3.91
C ASN A 73 7.78 -13.79 -4.66
N VAL A 74 6.48 -13.54 -4.77
CA VAL A 74 5.94 -12.32 -5.42
C VAL A 74 6.34 -11.07 -4.66
N ILE A 75 6.27 -11.10 -3.32
CA ILE A 75 6.71 -10.00 -2.47
C ILE A 75 8.22 -9.75 -2.68
N GLU A 76 9.03 -10.80 -2.72
CA GLU A 76 10.48 -10.70 -2.95
C GLU A 76 10.78 -10.10 -4.33
N TRP A 77 10.10 -10.56 -5.39
CA TRP A 77 10.26 -10.00 -6.73
C TRP A 77 9.85 -8.53 -6.81
N LEU A 78 8.76 -8.16 -6.13
CA LEU A 78 8.27 -6.78 -6.09
C LEU A 78 9.30 -5.86 -5.44
N VAL A 79 9.85 -6.27 -4.30
CA VAL A 79 10.84 -5.47 -3.57
C VAL A 79 12.12 -5.34 -4.39
N ASN A 80 12.57 -6.41 -5.04
CA ASN A 80 13.73 -6.36 -5.91
C ASN A 80 13.50 -5.43 -7.11
N ALA A 81 12.32 -5.48 -7.74
CA ALA A 81 11.95 -4.55 -8.81
C ALA A 81 11.98 -3.10 -8.34
N VAL A 82 11.39 -2.79 -7.18
CA VAL A 82 11.42 -1.43 -6.60
C VAL A 82 12.85 -0.98 -6.29
N LYS A 83 13.71 -1.86 -5.79
CA LYS A 83 15.12 -1.53 -5.54
C LYS A 83 15.85 -1.18 -6.85
N LEU A 84 15.58 -1.93 -7.92
CA LEU A 84 16.15 -1.72 -9.26
C LEU A 84 15.69 -0.42 -9.92
N SER A 85 14.45 0.05 -9.70
CA SER A 85 13.95 1.33 -10.24
C SER A 85 14.81 2.55 -9.86
N PHE A 86 15.62 2.43 -8.81
CA PHE A 86 16.45 3.50 -8.24
C PHE A 86 17.94 3.11 -8.12
N SER A 87 18.33 2.03 -8.78
CA SER A 87 19.72 1.64 -9.01
C SER A 87 20.10 2.12 -10.40
N ASP A 88 20.57 3.37 -10.51
CA ASP A 88 21.42 3.93 -11.58
C ASP A 88 21.17 5.44 -11.69
N VAL A 89 22.03 6.23 -11.02
CA VAL A 89 22.90 7.26 -11.63
C VAL A 89 24.00 7.53 -10.60
N THR A 90 25.12 6.81 -10.67
CA THR A 90 26.39 7.42 -10.22
C THR A 90 26.76 8.40 -11.33
N GLU A 91 26.65 9.69 -11.04
CA GLU A 91 27.17 10.76 -11.89
C GLU A 91 28.70 10.66 -11.90
N ASP A 92 29.24 9.74 -12.69
CA ASP A 92 30.62 9.80 -13.09
C ASP A 92 30.72 9.24 -14.50
N HIS A 93 31.12 10.13 -15.39
CA HIS A 93 31.55 9.90 -16.77
C HIS A 93 30.51 10.12 -17.89
N LEU A 94 30.63 11.36 -18.40
CA LEU A 94 30.55 11.75 -19.81
C LEU A 94 29.15 12.05 -20.37
N GLY A 95 28.95 13.35 -20.63
CA GLY A 95 27.81 13.87 -21.36
C GLY A 95 27.70 13.30 -22.77
N THR A 96 26.47 13.42 -23.29
CA THR A 96 26.00 13.10 -24.65
C THR A 96 25.23 11.76 -24.73
N ALA A 97 23.90 11.87 -24.89
CA ALA A 97 22.94 10.86 -25.36
C ALA A 97 22.36 9.74 -24.43
N VAL A 98 22.22 9.97 -23.12
CA VAL A 98 21.69 8.94 -22.16
C VAL A 98 20.16 8.98 -21.92
N LEU A 99 19.43 9.95 -22.49
CA LEU A 99 18.03 10.20 -22.15
C LEU A 99 17.01 9.11 -22.59
N PRO A 100 17.05 8.49 -23.78
CA PRO A 100 15.99 7.55 -24.19
C PRO A 100 16.06 6.18 -23.50
N VAL A 101 17.27 5.69 -23.24
CA VAL A 101 17.51 4.32 -22.74
C VAL A 101 17.16 4.20 -21.26
N THR A 102 17.47 5.23 -20.47
CA THR A 102 17.16 5.28 -19.04
C THR A 102 15.65 5.37 -18.77
N ASP A 103 14.92 6.13 -19.58
CA ASP A 103 13.46 6.22 -19.47
C ASP A 103 12.75 4.93 -19.89
N LEU A 104 13.22 4.25 -20.95
CA LEU A 104 12.67 2.93 -21.33
C LEU A 104 12.90 1.88 -20.23
N ARG A 105 14.09 1.84 -19.63
CA ARG A 105 14.37 0.91 -18.52
C ARG A 105 13.49 1.22 -17.31
N ARG A 106 13.40 2.49 -16.91
CA ARG A 106 12.55 2.94 -15.78
C ARG A 106 11.07 2.59 -16.03
N ASN A 107 10.56 2.84 -17.22
CA ASN A 107 9.19 2.48 -17.61
C ASN A 107 8.95 0.97 -17.53
N ARG A 108 9.90 0.14 -17.98
CA ARG A 108 9.78 -1.32 -17.90
C ARG A 108 9.78 -1.82 -16.46
N VAL A 109 10.65 -1.31 -15.60
CA VAL A 109 10.66 -1.70 -14.17
C VAL A 109 9.35 -1.26 -13.51
N GLN A 110 8.83 -0.08 -13.83
CA GLN A 110 7.52 0.36 -13.35
C GLN A 110 6.39 -0.58 -13.80
N SER A 111 6.42 -1.06 -15.05
CA SER A 111 5.47 -2.08 -15.53
C SER A 111 5.56 -3.37 -14.73
N VAL A 112 6.78 -3.86 -14.44
CA VAL A 112 6.98 -5.04 -13.60
C VAL A 112 6.42 -4.83 -12.20
N VAL A 113 6.66 -3.67 -11.59
CA VAL A 113 6.09 -3.30 -10.28
C VAL A 113 4.57 -3.36 -10.34
N CYS A 114 3.92 -2.69 -11.30
CA CYS A 114 2.45 -2.71 -11.45
C CYS A 114 1.90 -4.13 -11.63
N LEU A 115 2.56 -4.94 -12.45
CA LEU A 115 2.19 -6.33 -12.70
C LEU A 115 2.26 -7.18 -11.42
N LEU A 116 3.35 -7.08 -10.65
CA LEU A 116 3.48 -7.81 -9.38
C LEU A 116 2.48 -7.34 -8.33
N GLN A 117 2.17 -6.04 -8.30
CA GLN A 117 1.14 -5.46 -7.42
C GLN A 117 -0.26 -5.97 -7.76
N ARG A 118 -0.59 -6.10 -9.05
CA ARG A 118 -1.82 -6.75 -9.52
C ARG A 118 -1.93 -8.17 -9.00
N MET A 119 -0.82 -8.92 -9.07
CA MET A 119 -0.78 -10.30 -8.60
C MET A 119 -0.96 -10.41 -7.08
N LEU A 120 -0.37 -9.50 -6.28
CA LEU A 120 -0.64 -9.42 -4.84
C LEU A 120 -2.08 -9.01 -4.54
N SER A 121 -2.69 -8.13 -5.34
CA SER A 121 -4.09 -7.76 -5.18
C SER A 121 -5.02 -8.98 -5.39
N ILE A 122 -4.71 -9.83 -6.37
CA ILE A 122 -5.41 -11.12 -6.54
C ILE A 122 -5.17 -12.02 -5.33
N ALA A 123 -3.93 -12.14 -4.84
CA ALA A 123 -3.58 -12.97 -3.68
C ALA A 123 -4.36 -12.60 -2.41
N VAL A 124 -4.65 -11.31 -2.21
CA VAL A 124 -5.50 -10.84 -1.11
C VAL A 124 -6.94 -11.35 -1.22
N GLU A 125 -7.47 -11.48 -2.45
CA GLU A 125 -8.90 -11.69 -2.70
C GLU A 125 -9.29 -13.16 -3.03
N VAL A 126 -8.33 -14.01 -3.41
CA VAL A 126 -8.60 -15.41 -3.83
C VAL A 126 -9.04 -16.32 -2.70
N ASP A 127 -8.70 -15.99 -1.45
CA ASP A 127 -9.09 -16.76 -0.27
C ASP A 127 -10.38 -16.22 0.37
N LYS A 128 -10.94 -17.00 1.29
CA LYS A 128 -12.23 -16.66 1.91
C LYS A 128 -12.19 -15.39 2.77
N SER A 129 -11.03 -15.05 3.32
CA SER A 129 -10.88 -13.89 4.19
C SER A 129 -9.80 -12.94 3.68
N PRO A 130 -10.17 -11.85 3.00
CA PRO A 130 -9.21 -10.82 2.58
C PRO A 130 -8.45 -10.22 3.75
N THR A 131 -9.07 -10.14 4.93
CA THR A 131 -8.43 -9.65 6.15
C THR A 131 -7.30 -10.58 6.62
N LEU A 132 -7.50 -11.90 6.60
CA LEU A 132 -6.44 -12.84 6.97
C LEU A 132 -5.31 -12.86 5.93
N SER A 133 -5.64 -12.87 4.64
CA SER A 133 -4.66 -12.82 3.56
C SER A 133 -3.82 -11.54 3.61
N SER A 134 -4.46 -10.38 3.76
CA SER A 134 -3.74 -9.10 3.88
C SER A 134 -2.88 -9.01 5.13
N ASN A 135 -3.30 -9.57 6.28
CA ASN A 135 -2.46 -9.67 7.47
C ASN A 135 -1.20 -10.52 7.19
N LYS A 136 -1.37 -11.75 6.67
CA LYS A 136 -0.25 -12.66 6.35
C LYS A 136 0.77 -12.01 5.41
N ILE A 137 0.29 -11.35 4.35
CA ILE A 137 1.15 -10.66 3.40
C ILE A 137 1.86 -9.48 4.09
N ALA A 138 1.14 -8.69 4.88
CA ALA A 138 1.71 -7.53 5.57
C ALA A 138 2.81 -7.92 6.58
N ASP A 139 2.66 -9.03 7.29
CA ASP A 139 3.65 -9.56 8.23
C ASP A 139 4.99 -9.88 7.55
N ILE A 140 4.95 -10.35 6.29
CA ILE A 140 6.16 -10.60 5.49
C ILE A 140 6.71 -9.30 4.89
N MET A 141 5.83 -8.40 4.43
CA MET A 141 6.26 -7.13 3.84
C MET A 141 6.91 -6.19 4.85
N PHE A 142 6.49 -6.22 6.12
CA PHE A 142 6.93 -5.27 7.13
C PHE A 142 8.46 -5.29 7.39
N PRO A 143 9.10 -6.45 7.69
CA PRO A 143 10.56 -6.49 7.87
C PRO A 143 11.31 -6.07 6.60
N ILE A 144 10.77 -6.43 5.42
CA ILE A 144 11.38 -6.08 4.15
C ILE A 144 11.32 -4.57 3.93
N PHE A 145 10.22 -3.93 4.31
CA PHE A 145 10.08 -2.49 4.22
C PHE A 145 11.12 -1.75 5.07
N LEU A 146 11.33 -2.19 6.32
CA LEU A 146 12.36 -1.61 7.18
C LEU A 146 13.76 -1.72 6.56
N SER A 147 14.00 -2.71 5.70
CA SER A 147 15.26 -2.88 4.97
C SER A 147 15.44 -1.98 3.74
N ILE A 148 14.42 -1.21 3.32
CA ILE A 148 14.49 -0.34 2.14
C ILE A 148 15.11 1.01 2.55
N PRO A 149 16.34 1.34 2.11
CA PRO A 149 17.06 2.49 2.63
C PRO A 149 16.58 3.82 2.04
N LYS A 150 16.14 3.84 0.78
CA LYS A 150 15.76 5.09 0.09
C LYS A 150 14.28 5.39 0.28
N ARG A 151 13.97 6.62 0.68
CA ARG A 151 12.61 7.15 0.76
C ARG A 151 11.83 7.01 -0.54
N SER A 152 12.43 7.32 -1.68
CA SER A 152 11.77 7.23 -2.99
C SER A 152 11.36 5.79 -3.36
N GLN A 153 12.15 4.80 -2.95
CA GLN A 153 11.82 3.38 -3.10
C GLN A 153 10.62 3.01 -2.23
N ARG A 154 10.62 3.42 -0.96
CA ARG A 154 9.50 3.20 -0.02
C ARG A 154 8.21 3.84 -0.52
N GLU A 155 8.29 5.07 -1.00
CA GLU A 155 7.17 5.80 -1.60
C GLU A 155 6.62 5.11 -2.86
N THR A 156 7.50 4.64 -3.75
CA THR A 156 7.10 3.89 -4.95
C THR A 156 6.39 2.58 -4.60
N LEU A 157 6.90 1.85 -3.59
CA LEU A 157 6.27 0.62 -3.12
C LEU A 157 4.85 0.88 -2.60
N PHE A 158 4.65 1.91 -1.77
CA PHE A 158 3.33 2.22 -1.22
C PHE A 158 2.35 2.81 -2.20
N ASN A 159 2.81 3.70 -3.09
CA ASN A 159 1.96 4.30 -4.11
C ASN A 159 1.53 3.28 -5.17
N SER A 160 2.32 2.21 -5.37
CA SER A 160 1.98 1.13 -6.31
C SER A 160 1.11 0.02 -5.71
N LEU A 161 0.95 -0.07 -4.38
CA LEU A 161 0.06 -1.07 -3.77
C LEU A 161 -1.40 -0.84 -4.18
N GLU A 162 -1.93 -1.74 -5.02
CA GLU A 162 -3.29 -1.65 -5.56
C GLU A 162 -4.36 -2.01 -4.52
N SER A 163 -4.09 -3.01 -3.68
CA SER A 163 -5.01 -3.42 -2.61
C SER A 163 -4.98 -2.39 -1.47
N SER A 164 -6.05 -1.62 -1.35
CA SER A 164 -6.20 -0.65 -0.24
C SER A 164 -6.21 -1.34 1.12
N LEU A 165 -6.77 -2.56 1.20
CA LEU A 165 -6.72 -3.36 2.42
C LEU A 165 -5.28 -3.71 2.81
N LEU A 166 -4.50 -4.26 1.87
CA LEU A 166 -3.10 -4.60 2.13
C LEU A 166 -2.26 -3.36 2.47
N ARG A 167 -2.43 -2.27 1.70
CA ARG A 167 -1.72 -1.00 1.95
C ARG A 167 -2.00 -0.48 3.35
N ALA A 168 -3.27 -0.46 3.76
CA ALA A 168 -3.63 -0.04 5.11
C ALA A 168 -3.02 -0.94 6.18
N LYS A 169 -2.98 -2.27 5.96
CA LYS A 169 -2.39 -3.22 6.92
C LYS A 169 -0.91 -3.01 7.11
N VAL A 170 -0.13 -2.92 6.03
CA VAL A 170 1.31 -2.67 6.10
C VAL A 170 1.60 -1.35 6.81
N ILE A 171 0.91 -0.27 6.44
CA ILE A 171 1.10 1.05 7.07
C ILE A 171 0.69 1.03 8.55
N THR A 172 -0.39 0.32 8.90
CA THR A 172 -0.83 0.20 10.30
C THR A 172 0.22 -0.50 11.15
N ILE A 173 0.78 -1.63 10.69
CA ILE A 173 1.85 -2.35 11.40
C ILE A 173 3.06 -1.43 11.61
N MET A 174 3.45 -0.67 10.58
CA MET A 174 4.56 0.28 10.72
C MET A 174 4.32 1.34 11.78
N PHE A 175 3.13 1.93 11.82
CA PHE A 175 2.81 2.93 12.82
C PHE A 175 2.69 2.34 14.22
N ASP A 176 2.11 1.14 14.35
CA ASP A 176 2.05 0.42 15.63
C ASP A 176 3.48 0.19 16.18
N HIS A 177 4.45 -0.16 15.32
CA HIS A 177 5.86 -0.30 15.71
C HIS A 177 6.59 1.04 15.94
N SER A 178 6.10 2.14 15.38
CA SER A 178 6.72 3.47 15.49
C SER A 178 6.11 4.33 16.61
N CYS A 179 5.18 3.79 17.40
CA CYS A 179 4.61 4.49 18.55
C CYS A 179 5.30 4.01 19.84
N GLU A 180 5.84 4.95 20.63
CA GLU A 180 6.55 4.64 21.89
C GLU A 180 5.63 4.07 22.98
N SER A 181 4.35 4.45 22.94
CA SER A 181 3.33 3.96 23.85
C SER A 181 2.26 3.24 23.05
N MET A 182 1.94 2.02 23.46
CA MET A 182 0.74 1.34 22.99
C MET A 182 -0.46 1.91 23.74
N PRO A 183 -1.59 2.17 23.07
CA PRO A 183 -2.79 2.57 23.76
C PRO A 183 -3.22 1.46 24.73
N SER A 184 -3.77 1.85 25.88
CA SER A 184 -4.19 0.93 26.95
C SER A 184 -5.23 -0.09 26.50
N GLN A 185 -5.97 0.20 25.43
CA GLN A 185 -6.84 -0.74 24.72
C GLN A 185 -6.46 -0.79 23.24
N PRO A 186 -6.43 -1.97 22.61
CA PRO A 186 -6.11 -2.09 21.19
C PRO A 186 -7.22 -1.45 20.34
N LEU A 187 -6.90 -0.36 19.63
CA LEU A 187 -7.84 0.27 18.70
C LEU A 187 -7.87 -0.51 17.37
N PRO A 188 -9.07 -0.82 16.83
CA PRO A 188 -9.18 -1.25 15.44
C PRO A 188 -8.79 -0.10 14.50
N LEU A 189 -8.45 -0.43 13.26
CA LEU A 189 -8.23 0.59 12.23
C LEU A 189 -9.51 1.42 12.05
N SER A 190 -9.41 2.70 12.39
CA SER A 190 -10.48 3.69 12.52
C SER A 190 -9.91 5.11 12.40
N LEU A 191 -10.76 6.13 12.27
CA LEU A 191 -10.33 7.53 12.27
C LEU A 191 -9.63 7.92 13.59
N ALA A 192 -10.12 7.46 14.74
CA ALA A 192 -9.44 7.69 16.02
C ALA A 192 -8.03 7.07 16.04
N LYS A 193 -7.84 5.87 15.47
CA LYS A 193 -6.49 5.26 15.37
C LYS A 193 -5.54 6.07 14.47
N ILE A 194 -6.06 6.66 13.39
CA ILE A 194 -5.27 7.55 12.52
C ILE A 194 -4.85 8.82 13.27
N LEU A 195 -5.75 9.44 14.04
CA LEU A 195 -5.42 10.59 14.89
C LEU A 195 -4.42 10.23 16.00
N TYR A 196 -4.55 9.03 16.56
CA TYR A 196 -3.60 8.50 17.52
C TYR A 196 -2.18 8.43 16.93
N PHE A 197 -2.03 7.83 15.75
CA PHE A 197 -0.73 7.76 15.06
C PHE A 197 -0.14 9.14 14.75
N LEU A 198 -0.97 10.11 14.33
CA LEU A 198 -0.53 11.48 14.10
C LEU A 198 0.13 12.10 15.35
N LYS A 199 -0.42 11.84 16.53
CA LYS A 199 0.07 12.41 17.78
C LYS A 199 1.25 11.65 18.38
N HIS A 200 1.27 10.32 18.26
CA HIS A 200 2.16 9.46 19.04
C HIS A 200 3.31 8.83 18.25
N SER A 201 3.27 8.86 16.92
CA SER A 201 4.33 8.21 16.12
C SER A 201 5.62 9.03 16.10
N THR A 202 6.75 8.32 16.25
CA THR A 202 8.13 8.77 16.06
C THR A 202 8.77 7.82 15.04
N LEU A 203 8.56 8.09 13.74
CA LEU A 203 8.95 7.19 12.64
C LEU A 203 10.31 6.50 12.84
N LEU A 204 10.29 5.16 12.81
CA LEU A 204 11.43 4.27 13.04
C LEU A 204 12.39 4.14 11.83
N LEU A 205 12.21 4.92 10.77
CA LEU A 205 12.96 4.71 9.53
C LEU A 205 14.34 5.37 9.57
N GLU A 206 15.37 4.54 9.50
CA GLU A 206 16.75 4.97 9.32
C GLU A 206 16.96 5.48 7.88
N TYR A 207 17.48 6.69 7.74
CA TYR A 207 17.83 7.27 6.45
C TYR A 207 19.35 7.15 6.25
N GLN A 208 19.78 6.57 5.14
CA GLN A 208 21.21 6.50 4.79
C GLN A 208 21.79 7.87 4.38
N ALA A 209 20.94 8.87 4.13
CA ALA A 209 21.38 10.21 3.75
C ALA A 209 21.16 11.21 4.88
N SER A 210 22.06 12.20 4.98
CA SER A 210 22.03 13.39 5.83
C SER A 210 20.88 14.36 5.53
N SER A 211 19.74 13.84 5.09
CA SER A 211 18.55 14.64 4.81
C SER A 211 17.97 15.21 6.10
N GLY A 212 17.68 16.52 6.10
CA GLY A 212 17.15 17.24 7.25
C GLY A 212 15.93 16.55 7.89
N ASP A 213 15.85 16.64 9.21
CA ASP A 213 14.88 15.91 10.06
C ASP A 213 13.42 16.06 9.62
N TRP A 214 13.08 17.11 8.85
CA TRP A 214 11.72 17.39 8.37
C TRP A 214 11.24 16.40 7.33
N GLN A 215 12.16 15.77 6.58
CA GLN A 215 11.79 14.78 5.58
C GLN A 215 11.16 13.53 6.21
N ARG A 216 11.54 13.21 7.45
CA ARG A 216 10.93 12.12 8.22
C ARG A 216 9.46 12.44 8.48
N TRP A 217 9.19 13.63 9.03
CA TRP A 217 7.82 14.09 9.27
C TRP A 217 6.99 14.15 7.99
N ASP A 218 7.60 14.51 6.86
CA ASP A 218 6.91 14.57 5.58
C ASP A 218 6.54 13.17 5.06
N GLU A 219 7.45 12.19 5.21
CA GLU A 219 7.16 10.78 4.92
C GLU A 219 6.07 10.24 5.87
N MET A 220 6.08 10.61 7.15
CA MET A 220 5.08 10.20 8.13
C MET A 220 3.68 10.62 7.69
N LEU A 221 3.54 11.91 7.39
CA LEU A 221 2.28 12.49 6.97
C LEU A 221 1.84 11.91 5.62
N HIS A 222 2.77 11.57 4.73
CA HIS A 222 2.44 10.90 3.47
C HIS A 222 1.81 9.53 3.72
N LEU A 223 2.43 8.72 4.58
CA LEU A 223 1.91 7.41 4.96
C LEU A 223 0.57 7.52 5.69
N LEU A 224 0.37 8.54 6.55
CA LEU A 224 -0.93 8.80 7.17
C LEU A 224 -2.02 9.15 6.14
N CYS A 225 -1.70 9.99 5.15
CA CYS A 225 -2.64 10.28 4.06
C CYS A 225 -2.99 9.01 3.28
N LEU A 226 -2.01 8.16 2.96
CA LEU A 226 -2.25 6.88 2.30
C LEU A 226 -3.09 5.93 3.16
N LEU A 227 -2.83 5.88 4.48
CA LEU A 227 -3.62 5.08 5.42
C LEU A 227 -5.07 5.55 5.45
N PHE A 228 -5.29 6.85 5.55
CA PHE A 228 -6.63 7.45 5.53
C PHE A 228 -7.38 7.11 4.23
N LEU A 229 -6.76 7.36 3.08
CA LEU A 229 -7.39 7.09 1.77
C LEU A 229 -7.70 5.61 1.61
N SER A 230 -6.80 4.74 2.08
CA SER A 230 -7.00 3.30 2.07
C SER A 230 -8.13 2.88 3.00
N TYR A 231 -8.21 3.48 4.18
CA TYR A 231 -9.27 3.21 5.14
C TYR A 231 -10.65 3.60 4.61
N GLN A 232 -10.78 4.76 3.97
CA GLN A 232 -12.02 5.17 3.31
C GLN A 232 -12.45 4.14 2.26
N ARG A 233 -11.51 3.70 1.39
CA ARG A 233 -11.81 2.66 0.39
C ARG A 233 -12.21 1.33 1.02
N ILE A 234 -11.57 0.93 2.12
CA ILE A 234 -11.93 -0.29 2.85
C ILE A 234 -13.38 -0.26 3.31
N LEU A 235 -13.84 0.89 3.82
CA LEU A 235 -15.23 1.08 4.23
C LEU A 235 -16.16 1.10 3.02
N THR A 236 -15.93 1.99 2.05
CA THR A 236 -16.85 2.22 0.92
C THR A 236 -16.97 1.02 -0.01
N GLU A 237 -15.89 0.26 -0.19
CA GLU A 237 -15.85 -0.90 -1.09
C GLU A 237 -16.00 -2.23 -0.33
N HIS A 238 -16.34 -2.23 0.98
CA HIS A 238 -16.54 -3.44 1.78
C HIS A 238 -15.37 -4.45 1.69
N LEU A 239 -14.13 -3.95 1.67
CA LEU A 239 -12.94 -4.76 1.35
C LEU A 239 -12.60 -5.83 2.40
N ARG A 240 -13.16 -5.73 3.61
CA ARG A 240 -13.00 -6.75 4.66
C ARG A 240 -13.80 -8.02 4.36
N THR A 241 -14.87 -7.90 3.58
CA THR A 241 -15.76 -8.98 3.18
C THR A 241 -15.19 -9.70 1.97
N ALA A 242 -15.34 -11.03 1.92
CA ALA A 242 -14.92 -11.84 0.78
C ALA A 242 -15.49 -11.29 -0.53
N VAL A 243 -14.69 -11.24 -1.60
CA VAL A 243 -15.12 -10.70 -2.90
C VAL A 243 -16.39 -11.38 -3.43
N THR A 244 -16.58 -12.67 -3.13
CA THR A 244 -17.77 -13.45 -3.52
C THR A 244 -19.07 -12.99 -2.85
N GLU A 245 -18.97 -12.44 -1.64
CA GLU A 245 -20.10 -11.94 -0.85
C GLU A 245 -20.29 -10.43 -1.05
N ARG A 246 -19.18 -9.71 -1.18
CA ARG A 246 -19.11 -8.25 -1.39
C ARG A 246 -19.95 -7.77 -2.55
N ILE A 247 -20.00 -8.51 -3.65
CA ILE A 247 -20.81 -8.17 -4.83
C ILE A 247 -22.29 -7.98 -4.44
N ASN A 248 -22.81 -8.82 -3.54
CA ASN A 248 -24.20 -8.69 -3.10
C ASN A 248 -24.40 -7.43 -2.24
N LEU A 249 -23.44 -7.11 -1.36
CA LEU A 249 -23.49 -5.89 -0.53
C LEU A 249 -23.49 -4.63 -1.38
N ILE A 250 -22.69 -4.61 -2.46
CA ILE A 250 -22.64 -3.49 -3.41
C ILE A 250 -23.97 -3.37 -4.17
N ILE A 251 -24.52 -4.48 -4.68
CA ILE A 251 -25.81 -4.49 -5.39
C ILE A 251 -26.95 -4.03 -4.48
N GLN A 252 -26.90 -4.39 -3.19
CA GLN A 252 -27.89 -4.02 -2.19
C GLN A 252 -27.65 -2.62 -1.58
N GLU A 253 -26.64 -1.88 -2.07
CA GLU A 253 -26.27 -0.55 -1.57
C GLU A 253 -26.12 -0.50 -0.03
N VAL A 254 -25.58 -1.58 0.55
CA VAL A 254 -25.42 -1.68 2.00
C VAL A 254 -24.44 -0.61 2.46
N LYS A 255 -24.87 0.21 3.42
CA LYS A 255 -24.03 1.25 3.99
C LYS A 255 -22.75 0.65 4.61
N PRO A 256 -21.59 1.32 4.48
CA PRO A 256 -20.36 0.90 5.13
C PRO A 256 -20.52 0.75 6.64
N GLN A 257 -19.98 -0.33 7.20
CA GLN A 257 -19.93 -0.52 8.65
C GLN A 257 -18.87 0.37 9.27
N GLN A 258 -19.30 1.54 9.77
CA GLN A 258 -18.47 2.42 10.57
C GLN A 258 -18.36 1.89 12.00
N THR A 259 -17.22 2.12 12.63
CA THR A 259 -17.01 1.79 14.05
C THR A 259 -17.30 3.00 14.93
N GLN A 260 -17.59 2.79 16.21
CA GLN A 260 -17.72 3.87 17.20
C GLN A 260 -16.48 4.78 17.26
N HIS A 261 -15.31 4.27 16.85
CA HIS A 261 -14.05 5.01 16.82
C HIS A 261 -13.87 5.86 15.55
N ASP A 262 -14.87 5.88 14.67
CA ASP A 262 -14.92 6.77 13.50
C ASP A 262 -15.72 8.05 13.74
N ASP A 263 -16.40 8.16 14.88
CA ASP A 263 -17.04 9.41 15.28
C ASP A 263 -16.01 10.36 15.91
N ILE A 264 -15.41 11.20 15.06
CA ILE A 264 -14.42 12.21 15.45
C ILE A 264 -14.97 13.62 15.20
N SER A 265 -14.75 14.53 16.16
CA SER A 265 -15.17 15.93 16.02
C SER A 265 -14.13 16.77 15.28
N THR A 266 -14.55 17.93 14.75
CA THR A 266 -13.61 18.93 14.20
C THR A 266 -12.63 19.43 15.26
N GLN A 267 -13.05 19.46 16.53
CA GLN A 267 -12.19 19.85 17.63
C GLN A 267 -11.09 18.80 17.86
N ASP A 268 -11.42 17.51 17.75
CA ASP A 268 -10.43 16.43 17.85
C ASP A 268 -9.39 16.53 16.74
N VAL A 269 -9.82 16.76 15.50
CA VAL A 269 -8.94 16.93 14.34
C VAL A 269 -7.97 18.09 14.56
N GLU A 270 -8.48 19.28 14.90
CA GLU A 270 -7.61 20.44 15.14
C GLU A 270 -6.70 20.27 16.35
N LEU A 271 -7.18 19.63 17.43
CA LEU A 271 -6.38 19.34 18.60
C LEU A 271 -5.17 18.47 18.24
N HIS A 272 -5.37 17.38 17.49
CA HIS A 272 -4.29 16.47 17.12
C HIS A 272 -3.33 17.08 16.09
N LEU A 273 -3.85 17.85 15.12
CA LEU A 273 -3.01 18.56 14.15
C LEU A 273 -2.15 19.63 14.83
N ASN A 274 -2.73 20.44 15.73
CA ASN A 274 -1.98 21.46 16.46
C ASN A 274 -0.94 20.83 17.40
N ALA A 275 -1.28 19.73 18.07
CA ALA A 275 -0.32 18.97 18.88
C ALA A 275 0.86 18.47 18.03
N PHE A 276 0.58 17.93 16.84
CA PHE A 276 1.62 17.53 15.89
C PHE A 276 2.49 18.70 15.44
N CYS A 277 1.88 19.82 15.02
CA CYS A 277 2.61 21.03 14.59
C CYS A 277 3.54 21.53 15.70
N ASN A 278 3.02 21.67 16.92
CA ASN A 278 3.79 22.12 18.08
C ASN A 278 4.98 21.18 18.35
N ARG A 279 4.77 19.87 18.29
CA ARG A 279 5.82 18.87 18.47
C ARG A 279 6.92 19.01 17.41
N VAL A 280 6.55 19.13 16.13
CA VAL A 280 7.54 19.26 15.05
C VAL A 280 8.31 20.58 15.17
N THR A 281 7.64 21.70 15.46
CA THR A 281 8.29 23.00 15.65
C THR A 281 9.25 22.99 16.85
N GLN A 282 8.88 22.34 17.96
CA GLN A 282 9.76 22.21 19.13
C GLN A 282 11.02 21.41 18.84
N LEU A 283 10.92 20.35 18.02
CA LEU A 283 12.06 19.49 17.67
C LEU A 283 12.98 20.11 16.60
N GLN A 284 12.45 20.99 15.73
CA GLN A 284 13.19 21.54 14.60
C GLN A 284 13.67 22.98 14.77
N GLY A 285 13.21 23.69 15.83
CA GLY A 285 13.67 25.03 16.17
C GLY A 285 13.22 26.16 15.24
N GLU A 286 12.41 25.88 14.20
CA GLU A 286 11.98 26.85 13.18
C GLU A 286 10.50 26.70 12.74
N VAL A 287 10.06 27.61 11.86
CA VAL A 287 8.78 27.56 11.14
C VAL A 287 8.71 26.32 10.24
N LEU A 288 7.57 25.62 10.26
CA LEU A 288 7.33 24.44 9.43
C LEU A 288 7.58 24.70 7.94
N PRO A 289 8.39 23.88 7.24
CA PRO A 289 8.59 23.96 5.80
C PRO A 289 7.27 23.98 4.99
N PRO A 290 7.20 24.71 3.86
CA PRO A 290 5.98 24.80 3.04
C PRO A 290 5.43 23.45 2.58
N THR A 291 6.31 22.48 2.31
CA THR A 291 5.92 21.12 1.93
C THR A 291 5.15 20.42 3.04
N LEU A 292 5.62 20.53 4.29
CA LEU A 292 4.93 19.98 5.46
C LEU A 292 3.60 20.68 5.67
N GLN A 293 3.56 22.02 5.58
CA GLN A 293 2.31 22.78 5.71
C GLN A 293 1.25 22.34 4.68
N ARG A 294 1.65 22.14 3.43
CA ARG A 294 0.76 21.64 2.36
C ARG A 294 0.23 20.25 2.69
N ARG A 295 1.06 19.36 3.23
CA ARG A 295 0.62 18.00 3.56
C ARG A 295 -0.32 17.97 4.77
N ILE A 296 -0.07 18.82 5.76
CA ILE A 296 -0.95 19.04 6.91
C ILE A 296 -2.32 19.56 6.43
N SER A 297 -2.35 20.51 5.49
CA SER A 297 -3.61 21.04 4.96
C SER A 297 -4.41 19.98 4.18
N VAL A 298 -3.73 19.12 3.41
CA VAL A 298 -4.35 17.97 2.74
C VAL A 298 -4.95 17.00 3.77
N LEU A 299 -4.18 16.60 4.80
CA LEU A 299 -4.67 15.70 5.84
C LEU A 299 -5.86 16.29 6.61
N ARG A 300 -5.82 17.58 6.94
CA ARG A 300 -6.94 18.30 7.54
C ARG A 300 -8.19 18.23 6.67
N THR A 301 -8.04 18.49 5.37
CA THR A 301 -9.17 18.46 4.41
C THR A 301 -9.76 17.06 4.34
N LEU A 302 -8.91 16.03 4.23
CA LEU A 302 -9.31 14.62 4.20
C LEU A 302 -10.12 14.22 5.45
N LEU A 303 -9.60 14.52 6.65
CA LEU A 303 -10.27 14.19 7.91
C LEU A 303 -11.62 14.92 8.06
N ASN A 304 -11.69 16.18 7.65
CA ASN A 304 -12.94 16.95 7.70
C ASN A 304 -13.98 16.46 6.68
N MET A 305 -13.56 15.97 5.51
CA MET A 305 -14.46 15.37 4.52
C MET A 305 -15.04 14.02 4.97
N ALA A 306 -14.27 13.17 5.65
CA ALA A 306 -14.82 11.95 6.23
C ALA A 306 -15.96 12.25 7.22
N LYS A 307 -15.81 13.32 8.02
CA LYS A 307 -16.87 13.74 8.95
C LYS A 307 -18.17 14.11 8.25
N SER A 308 -18.11 14.84 7.13
CA SER A 308 -19.32 15.26 6.42
C SER A 308 -20.05 14.06 5.82
N GLN A 309 -19.32 13.08 5.29
CA GLN A 309 -19.88 11.81 4.82
C GLN A 309 -20.51 10.99 5.95
N ASN A 310 -19.92 11.00 7.15
CA ASN A 310 -20.46 10.31 8.32
C ASN A 310 -21.80 10.93 8.79
N ARG A 311 -21.92 12.27 8.78
CA ARG A 311 -23.16 12.96 9.18
C ARG A 311 -24.31 12.80 8.19
N SER A 312 -24.04 12.73 6.89
CA SER A 312 -25.09 12.45 5.90
C SER A 312 -25.62 11.02 5.98
N ALA A 313 -24.79 10.08 6.49
CA ALA A 313 -25.20 8.69 6.65
C ALA A 313 -26.17 8.47 7.83
N SER A 314 -26.03 9.24 8.92
CA SER A 314 -26.85 9.12 10.13
C SER A 314 -28.22 9.80 10.03
N VAL A 315 -28.36 10.90 9.28
CA VAL A 315 -29.65 11.63 9.15
C VAL A 315 -30.72 10.82 8.41
N HIS A 316 -30.35 9.80 7.63
CA HIS A 316 -31.29 8.94 6.92
C HIS A 316 -31.81 7.75 7.76
N GLU A 317 -31.38 7.56 9.01
CA GLU A 317 -31.87 6.47 9.90
C GLU A 317 -33.03 6.88 10.81
N GLU A 318 -33.41 8.17 10.89
CA GLU A 318 -34.44 8.65 11.84
C GLU A 318 -35.89 8.63 11.33
N HIS A 319 -36.19 8.07 10.15
CA HIS A 319 -37.57 7.92 9.67
C HIS A 319 -37.90 6.48 9.26
N PRO A 320 -38.48 5.66 10.17
CA PRO A 320 -39.21 4.47 9.74
C PRO A 320 -40.51 4.92 9.05
N PRO A 321 -40.94 4.27 7.95
CA PRO A 321 -42.23 4.54 7.35
C PRO A 321 -43.32 4.05 8.30
N SER A 322 -44.18 4.98 8.72
CA SER A 322 -45.41 4.74 9.47
C SER A 322 -46.49 4.04 8.65
#